data_AF-C3Y7S8-F1
#
_entry.id   AF-C3Y7S8-F1
#
_cell.length_a   1.000
_cell.length_b   1.000
_cell.length_c   1.000
_cell.angle_alpha   90.00
_cell.angle_beta   90.00
_cell.angle_gamma   90.00
#
_symmetry.space_group_name_H-M   'P 1'
#
loop_
_entity.id
_entity.type
_entity.pdbx_description
1 polymer ?
#
loop_
_entity_poly.entity_id
_entity_poly.type
_entity_poly.pdbx_seq_one_letter_code
_entity_poly.pdbx_strand_id
1 'polypeptide(L)'
;PYAWWVTWDGRQADYWGGASPGSGQCACGQSGTCSGRCNCAVNNSTWREDSGFLSHKDDLPVTQLRFGDTGDSGEEGYYTLGKLICYP
;
A
#
# COMPACT_ATOMS: atom_id res chain seq x y z
N PRO A 1 -8.21 -1.80 7.77
CA PRO A 1 -6.82 -2.11 7.38
C PRO A 1 -5.88 -1.26 8.24
N TYR A 2 -4.71 -1.78 8.60
CA TYR A 2 -3.74 -1.02 9.40
C TYR A 2 -2.96 0.00 8.56
N ALA A 3 -2.89 -0.20 7.24
CA ALA A 3 -2.33 0.76 6.30
C ALA A 3 -3.28 0.99 5.12
N TRP A 4 -3.40 2.24 4.67
CA TRP A 4 -4.14 2.63 3.47
C TRP A 4 -3.62 3.96 2.92
N TRP A 5 -4.05 4.32 1.71
CA TRP A 5 -3.82 5.64 1.14
C TRP A 5 -5.13 6.36 0.85
N VAL A 6 -5.06 7.68 0.72
CA VAL A 6 -6.24 8.53 0.51
C VAL A 6 -6.22 9.09 -0.89
N THR A 7 -7.34 8.92 -1.60
CA THR A 7 -7.53 9.39 -2.98
C THR A 7 -7.66 10.92 -3.04
N TRP A 8 -7.70 11.47 -4.26
CA TRP A 8 -7.85 12.92 -4.48
C TRP A 8 -9.15 13.50 -3.91
N ASP A 9 -10.22 12.70 -3.88
CA ASP A 9 -11.54 13.05 -3.35
C ASP A 9 -11.75 12.63 -1.89
N GLY A 10 -10.69 12.19 -1.20
CA GLY A 10 -10.73 11.89 0.23
C GLY A 10 -11.24 10.49 0.58
N ARG A 11 -11.52 9.63 -0.40
CA ARG A 11 -11.85 8.22 -0.15
C ARG A 11 -10.63 7.45 0.32
N GLN A 12 -10.90 6.41 1.09
CA GLN A 12 -9.89 5.44 1.48
C GLN A 12 -9.71 4.40 0.38
N ALA A 13 -8.47 4.23 -0.09
CA ALA A 13 -8.05 3.17 -0.99
C ALA A 13 -7.20 2.14 -0.23
N ASP A 14 -7.59 0.87 -0.30
CA ASP A 14 -7.03 -0.23 0.50
C ASP A 14 -6.18 -1.22 -0.30
N TYR A 15 -5.94 -0.93 -1.58
CA TYR A 15 -5.10 -1.69 -2.48
C TYR A 15 -3.78 -0.97 -2.72
N TRP A 16 -2.71 -1.71 -3.01
CA TRP A 16 -1.35 -1.20 -3.12
C TRP A 16 -0.75 -1.45 -4.50
N GLY A 17 0.52 -1.07 -4.69
CA GLY A 17 1.21 -1.07 -5.99
C GLY A 17 0.91 -2.29 -6.85
N GLY A 18 0.43 -2.03 -8.07
CA GLY A 18 0.09 -3.04 -9.08
C GLY A 18 -1.18 -3.88 -8.82
N ALA A 19 -1.90 -3.64 -7.72
CA ALA A 19 -3.13 -4.36 -7.41
C ALA A 19 -4.39 -3.70 -7.99
N SER A 20 -5.45 -4.50 -8.14
CA SER A 20 -6.77 -4.00 -8.55
C SER A 20 -7.43 -3.14 -7.46
N PRO A 21 -8.18 -2.08 -7.81
CA PRO A 21 -8.95 -1.29 -6.85
C PRO A 21 -9.89 -2.14 -6.00
N GLY A 22 -9.95 -1.87 -4.69
CA GLY A 22 -10.79 -2.59 -3.74
C GLY A 22 -10.34 -4.03 -3.42
N SER A 23 -9.17 -4.45 -3.92
CA SER A 23 -8.65 -5.81 -3.67
C SER A 23 -8.19 -6.04 -2.24
N GLY A 24 -7.95 -4.97 -1.46
CA GLY A 24 -7.35 -5.06 -0.13
C GLY A 24 -5.94 -5.67 -0.12
N GLN A 25 -5.26 -5.67 -1.27
CA GLN A 25 -4.01 -6.39 -1.53
C GLN A 25 -3.03 -5.55 -2.36
N CYS A 26 -1.81 -6.04 -2.48
CA CYS A 26 -0.74 -5.60 -3.38
C CYS A 26 -0.62 -6.61 -4.53
N ALA A 27 0.14 -6.28 -5.57
CA ALA A 27 0.28 -7.13 -6.76
C ALA A 27 0.63 -8.59 -6.42
N CYS A 28 1.60 -8.78 -5.52
CA CYS A 28 2.07 -10.10 -5.12
C CYS A 28 1.04 -10.88 -4.27
N GLY A 29 0.13 -10.18 -3.59
CA GLY A 29 -0.98 -10.79 -2.86
C GLY A 29 -1.97 -11.42 -3.84
N GLN A 30 -2.31 -10.69 -4.91
CA GLN A 30 -3.17 -11.19 -5.97
C GLN A 30 -2.54 -12.35 -6.75
N SER A 31 -1.22 -12.36 -6.95
CA SER A 31 -0.51 -13.47 -7.58
C SER A 31 -0.16 -14.62 -6.63
N GLY A 32 -0.40 -14.48 -5.32
CA GLY A 32 -0.06 -15.50 -4.32
C GLY A 32 1.44 -15.72 -4.14
N THR A 33 2.27 -14.75 -4.49
CA THR A 33 3.75 -14.84 -4.42
C THR A 33 4.33 -14.13 -3.21
N CYS A 34 3.48 -13.49 -2.40
CA CYS A 34 3.87 -12.83 -1.16
C CYS A 34 3.73 -13.71 0.07
N SER A 35 4.39 -13.30 1.15
CA SER A 35 4.05 -13.82 2.47
C SER A 35 2.70 -13.19 2.88
N GLY A 36 1.59 -13.93 2.79
CA GLY A 36 0.26 -13.42 3.17
C GLY A 36 -0.41 -12.54 2.10
N ARG A 37 -1.30 -11.62 2.53
CA ARG A 37 -2.02 -10.70 1.61
C ARG A 37 -1.09 -9.69 0.94
N CYS A 38 -0.04 -9.31 1.65
CA CYS A 38 1.07 -8.48 1.22
C CYS A 38 2.27 -8.82 2.09
N ASN A 39 3.49 -8.60 1.60
CA ASN A 39 4.68 -8.91 2.37
C ASN A 39 4.64 -8.21 3.74
N CYS A 40 4.34 -6.91 3.78
CA CYS A 40 4.28 -6.14 5.02
C CYS A 40 3.01 -6.40 5.86
N ALA A 41 2.08 -7.25 5.41
CA ALA A 41 0.91 -7.63 6.19
C ALA A 41 1.18 -8.78 7.17
N VAL A 42 2.41 -9.32 7.20
CA VAL A 42 2.80 -10.40 8.11
C VAL A 42 3.40 -9.81 9.39
N ASN A 43 2.80 -10.14 10.53
CA ASN A 43 3.28 -9.73 11.84
C ASN A 43 4.42 -10.66 12.32
N ASN A 44 5.65 -10.35 11.93
CA ASN A 44 6.84 -10.96 12.50
C ASN A 44 8.03 -9.98 12.45
N SER A 45 9.16 -10.34 13.08
CA SER A 45 10.35 -9.47 13.15
C SER A 45 11.25 -9.50 11.90
N THR A 46 10.70 -9.80 10.72
CA THR A 46 11.45 -9.81 9.46
C THR A 46 11.11 -8.57 8.64
N TRP A 47 12.13 -7.77 8.30
CA TRP A 47 11.99 -6.67 7.36
C TRP A 47 11.45 -7.16 6.01
N ARG A 48 10.40 -6.50 5.54
CA ARG A 48 9.71 -6.82 4.30
C ARG A 48 9.34 -5.54 3.58
N GLU A 49 9.06 -5.68 2.29
CA GLU A 49 8.71 -4.58 1.41
C GLU A 49 7.60 -5.01 0.45
N ASP A 50 6.64 -4.12 0.26
CA ASP A 50 5.74 -4.11 -0.88
C ASP A 50 6.05 -2.87 -1.72
N SER A 51 6.13 -3.03 -3.05
CA SER A 51 6.43 -1.93 -3.96
C SER A 51 5.63 -2.05 -5.25
N GLY A 52 5.50 -0.95 -5.98
CA GLY A 52 4.81 -0.89 -7.26
C GLY A 52 4.07 0.42 -7.49
N PHE A 53 3.44 0.54 -8.66
CA PHE A 53 2.69 1.73 -9.04
C PHE A 53 1.24 1.69 -8.54
N LEU A 54 0.79 2.79 -7.95
CA LEU A 54 -0.63 3.11 -7.86
C LEU A 54 -1.03 3.71 -9.21
N SER A 55 -1.81 2.96 -10.00
CA SER A 55 -2.06 3.28 -11.41
C SER A 55 -3.53 3.49 -11.77
N HIS A 56 -4.46 3.29 -10.84
CA HIS A 56 -5.87 3.55 -11.11
C HIS A 56 -6.14 5.05 -11.14
N LYS A 57 -6.32 5.58 -12.35
CA LYS A 57 -6.38 7.01 -12.65
C LYS A 57 -7.43 7.76 -11.83
N ASP A 58 -8.59 7.16 -11.61
CA ASP A 58 -9.73 7.83 -10.98
C ASP A 58 -9.56 8.05 -9.46
N ASP A 59 -8.56 7.39 -8.87
CA ASP A 59 -8.22 7.52 -7.44
C ASP A 59 -6.99 8.41 -7.20
N LEU A 60 -6.23 8.77 -8.25
CA LEU A 60 -5.03 9.59 -8.16
C LEU A 60 -5.33 11.11 -8.26
N PRO A 61 -4.47 11.99 -7.71
CA PRO A 61 -3.26 11.71 -6.94
C PRO A 61 -3.53 11.16 -5.53
N VAL A 62 -2.52 10.50 -4.96
CA VAL A 62 -2.47 10.19 -3.53
C VAL A 62 -2.37 11.51 -2.75
N THR A 63 -3.29 11.74 -1.82
CA THR A 63 -3.27 12.92 -0.94
C THR A 63 -2.61 12.64 0.40
N GLN A 64 -2.69 11.40 0.89
CA GLN A 64 -2.13 10.98 2.18
C GLN A 64 -1.76 9.50 2.15
N LEU A 65 -0.68 9.15 2.85
CA LEU A 65 -0.40 7.78 3.25
C LEU A 65 -0.66 7.64 4.74
N ARG A 66 -1.34 6.58 5.15
CA ARG A 66 -1.70 6.33 6.54
C ARG A 66 -1.23 4.94 6.91
N PHE A 67 -0.28 4.88 7.82
CA PHE A 67 0.27 3.66 8.40
C PHE A 67 -0.08 3.64 9.90
N GLY A 68 -0.51 2.49 10.38
CA GLY A 68 -0.77 2.19 11.77
C GLY A 68 -0.15 0.83 12.13
N ASP A 69 -0.49 0.30 13.31
CA ASP A 69 0.20 -0.87 13.89
C ASP A 69 1.70 -0.56 14.12
N THR A 70 1.93 0.61 14.74
CA THR A 70 3.26 1.15 15.09
C THR A 70 3.28 1.63 16.54
N GLY A 71 2.53 0.96 17.42
CA GLY A 71 2.35 1.32 18.82
C GLY A 71 3.31 0.62 19.78
N ASP A 72 3.84 -0.54 19.40
CA ASP A 72 4.76 -1.31 20.22
C ASP A 72 6.23 -0.91 20.00
N SER A 73 7.08 -1.12 20.99
CA SER A 73 8.47 -0.61 21.01
C SER A 73 9.41 -1.20 19.95
N GLY A 74 8.97 -2.22 19.22
CA GLY A 74 9.72 -2.86 18.13
C GLY A 74 9.05 -2.75 16.77
N GLU A 75 8.00 -1.93 16.66
CA GLU A 75 7.30 -1.71 15.39
C GLU A 75 7.89 -0.51 14.67
N GLU A 76 8.47 -0.78 13.50
CA GLU A 76 9.10 0.24 12.67
C GLU A 76 8.55 0.13 11.24
N GLY A 77 8.43 1.28 10.56
CA GLY A 77 7.96 1.35 9.20
C GLY A 77 8.56 2.53 8.45
N TYR A 78 8.88 2.31 7.19
CA TYR A 78 9.35 3.34 6.26
C TYR A 78 8.48 3.35 5.02
N TYR A 79 8.30 4.52 4.43
CA TYR A 79 7.55 4.65 3.19
C TYR A 79 8.21 5.67 2.27
N THR A 80 7.97 5.48 0.97
CA THR A 80 8.28 6.47 -0.05
C THR A 80 7.07 6.64 -0.95
N LEU A 81 6.84 7.88 -1.41
CA LEU A 81 5.83 8.19 -2.41
C LEU A 81 6.50 8.96 -3.53
N GLY A 82 6.49 8.38 -4.73
CA GLY A 82 6.99 9.02 -5.93
C GLY A 82 6.11 10.19 -6.38
N LYS A 83 6.63 11.00 -7.31
CA LYS A 83 5.82 12.04 -7.99
C LYS A 83 4.68 11.38 -8.76
N LEU A 84 3.55 12.07 -8.87
CA LEU A 84 2.53 11.71 -9.85
C LEU A 84 3.13 11.82 -11.26
N ILE A 85 3.00 10.76 -12.05
CA ILE A 85 3.44 10.72 -13.45
C ILE A 85 2.20 10.58 -14.32
N CYS A 86 2.02 11.52 -15.25
CA CYS A 86 0.97 11.45 -16.27
C CYS A 86 1.59 10.98 -17.58
N TYR A 87 0.99 9.95 -18.19
CA TYR A 87 1.36 9.51 -19.54
C TYR A 87 0.48 10.21 -20.58
N PRO A 88 0.98 10.42 -21.82
CA PRO A 88 0.21 11.00 -22.92
C PRO A 88 -1.09 10.25 -23.23
#